data_AF-A0A0A3XLK8-F1
#
_entry.id   AF-A0A0A3XLK8-F1
#
_cell.length_a   1.000
_cell.length_b   1.000
_cell.length_c   1.000
_cell.angle_alpha   90.00
_cell.angle_beta   90.00
_cell.angle_gamma   90.00
#
_symmetry.space_group_name_H-M   'P 1'
#
loop_
_entity.id
_entity.type
_entity.pdbx_description
1 polymer ?
#
loop_
_entity_poly.entity_id
_entity_poly.type
_entity_poly.pdbx_seq_one_letter_code
_entity_poly.pdbx_strand_id
1 'polypeptide(L)' 'MKMSGITFVVYNPPQLGLPYLAVMIAPNGEVVAVPFETPAEAENHNIESAAKTTRYAPASRRE' A
#
# COMPACT_ATOMS: atom_id res chain seq x y z
N MET A 1 -17.02 -1.93 -5.62
CA MET A 1 -16.60 -2.68 -4.42
C MET A 1 -16.32 -1.66 -3.31
N LYS A 2 -17.03 -1.71 -2.18
CA LYS A 2 -16.65 -0.91 -1.00
C LYS A 2 -15.46 -1.60 -0.34
N MET A 3 -14.25 -1.07 -0.51
CA MET A 3 -13.09 -1.53 0.24
C MET A 3 -13.26 -1.06 1.69
N SER A 4 -13.42 -1.98 2.63
CA SER A 4 -13.59 -1.68 4.06
C SER A 4 -12.27 -1.47 4.80
N GLY A 5 -11.15 -1.47 4.07
CA GLY A 5 -9.80 -1.33 4.61
C GLY A 5 -8.83 -0.85 3.54
N ILE A 6 -7.61 -0.55 3.97
CA ILE A 6 -6.53 -0.15 3.07
C ILE A 6 -5.95 -1.39 2.42
N THR A 7 -5.82 -1.37 1.10
CA THR A 7 -5.26 -2.47 0.32
C THR A 7 -3.83 -2.11 -0.05
N PHE A 8 -2.89 -3.01 0.20
CA PHE A 8 -1.48 -2.86 -0.19
C PHE A 8 -1.17 -3.91 -1.27
N VAL A 9 -0.61 -3.49 -2.40
CA VAL A 9 -0.20 -4.38 -3.50
C VAL A 9 1.13 -3.95 -4.08
N VAL A 10 1.91 -4.92 -4.56
CA VAL A 10 3.09 -4.66 -5.37
C VAL A 10 2.69 -4.78 -6.83
N TYR A 11 2.96 -3.75 -7.62
CA TYR A 11 2.72 -3.75 -9.05
C TYR A 11 4.04 -3.97 -9.79
N ASN A 12 4.05 -5.01 -10.63
CA ASN A 12 5.19 -5.32 -11.48
C ASN A 12 5.21 -4.38 -12.70
N PRO A 13 6.39 -3.87 -13.08
CA PRO A 13 6.51 -3.00 -14.24
C PRO A 13 6.09 -3.74 -15.52
N PRO A 14 5.29 -3.12 -16.39
CA PRO A 14 4.83 -3.74 -17.63
C PRO A 14 5.94 -3.79 -18.70
N GLN A 15 7.03 -3.05 -18.51
CA GLN A 15 8.17 -2.96 -19.41
C GLN A 15 9.48 -2.99 -18.62
N LEU A 16 10.51 -3.61 -19.21
CA LEU A 16 11.87 -3.60 -18.68
C LEU A 16 12.40 -2.17 -18.57
N GLY A 17 13.01 -1.84 -17.44
CA GLY A 17 13.56 -0.51 -17.15
C GLY A 17 12.60 0.44 -16.40
N LEU A 18 11.36 0.01 -16.14
CA LEU A 18 10.44 0.72 -15.24
C LEU A 18 10.53 0.16 -13.82
N PRO A 19 10.28 1.00 -12.78
CA PRO A 19 10.35 0.57 -11.39
C PRO A 19 9.16 -0.32 -11.01
N TYR A 20 9.36 -1.17 -10.00
CA TYR A 20 8.28 -1.81 -9.25
C TYR A 20 7.56 -0.76 -8.44
N LEU A 21 6.24 -0.88 -8.28
CA LEU A 21 5.47 0.07 -7.48
C LEU A 21 4.91 -0.60 -6.23
N ALA A 22 5.19 -0.01 -5.07
CA ALA A 22 4.42 -0.27 -3.86
C ALA A 22 3.16 0.61 -3.92
N VAL A 23 1.99 0.00 -3.97
CA VAL A 23 0.71 0.69 -4.12
C VAL A 23 -0.15 0.50 -2.87
N MET A 24 -0.60 1.62 -2.31
CA MET A 24 -1.56 1.69 -1.22
C MET A 24 -2.87 2.28 -1.76
N ILE A 25 -3.96 1.54 -1.62
CA ILE A 25 -5.31 1.95 -1.99
C ILE A 25 -6.12 2.15 -0.72
N ALA A 26 -6.42 3.40 -0.39
CA ALA A 26 -7.21 3.75 0.77
C ALA A 26 -8.72 3.54 0.49
N PRO A 27 -9.54 3.32 1.54
CA PRO A 27 -10.97 3.07 1.39
C PRO A 27 -11.76 4.26 0.82
N ASN A 28 -11.19 5.47 0.88
CA ASN A 28 -11.72 6.68 0.24
C ASN A 28 -11.45 6.73 -1.28
N GLY A 29 -10.75 5.73 -1.84
CA GLY A 29 -10.37 5.68 -3.25
C GLY A 29 -9.07 6.41 -3.58
N GLU A 30 -8.38 6.97 -2.58
CA GLU A 30 -7.05 7.55 -2.74
C GLU A 30 -6.02 6.45 -3.00
N VAL A 31 -5.16 6.67 -3.98
CA VAL A 31 -4.11 5.72 -4.37
C VAL A 31 -2.77 6.41 -4.27
N VAL A 32 -1.86 5.80 -3.51
CA VAL A 32 -0.46 6.21 -3.41
C VAL A 32 0.40 5.12 -4.03
N ALA A 33 1.30 5.50 -4.93
CA ALA A 33 2.24 4.59 -5.56
C ALA A 33 3.67 5.11 -5.38
N VAL A 34 4.56 4.25 -4.88
CA VAL A 34 5.96 4.59 -4.61
C VAL A 34 6.86 3.66 -5.44
N PRO A 35 7.83 4.19 -6.23
CA PRO A 35 8.70 3.39 -7.06
C PRO A 35 9.87 2.76 -6.30
N PHE A 36 10.23 1.54 -6.68
CA PHE A 36 11.35 0.75 -6.16
C PHE A 36 12.06 -0.01 -7.28
N GLU A 37 13.34 -0.35 -7.08
CA GLU A 37 14.14 -1.08 -8.07
C GLU A 37 13.82 -2.57 -8.07
N THR A 38 13.43 -3.12 -6.92
CA THR A 38 13.13 -4.53 -6.75
C THR A 38 11.72 -4.78 -6.19
N PRO A 39 11.11 -5.95 -6.48
CA PRO A 39 9.80 -6.28 -5.92
C PRO A 39 9.87 -6.46 -4.40
N ALA A 40 11.00 -6.94 -3.86
CA ALA A 40 11.21 -7.15 -2.44
C ALA A 40 11.21 -5.82 -1.65
N GLU A 41 11.80 -4.76 -2.20
CA GLU A 41 11.76 -3.43 -1.58
C GLU A 41 10.34 -2.85 -1.58
N ALA A 42 9.61 -3.00 -2.69
CA ALA A 42 8.22 -2.58 -2.78
C ALA A 42 7.32 -3.34 -1.79
N GLU A 43 7.54 -4.64 -1.62
CA GLU A 43 6.85 -5.47 -0.65
C GLU A 43 7.18 -5.04 0.78
N ASN A 44 8.46 -4.87 1.12
CA ASN A 44 8.88 -4.43 2.44
C ASN A 44 8.28 -3.07 2.79
N HIS A 45 8.26 -2.12 1.85
CA HIS A 45 7.63 -0.83 2.05
C HIS A 45 6.13 -0.94 2.33
N ASN A 46 5.42 -1.81 1.61
CA ASN A 46 4.00 -2.08 1.87
C ASN A 46 3.78 -2.70 3.26
N ILE A 47 4.64 -3.63 3.70
CA ILE A 47 4.57 -4.23 5.05
C ILE A 47 4.80 -3.16 6.12
N GLU A 48 5.83 -2.32 5.97
CA GLU A 48 6.11 -1.23 6.90
C GLU A 48 4.97 -0.20 6.93
N SER A 49 4.40 0.12 5.77
CA SER A 49 3.27 1.04 5.64
C SER A 49 2.01 0.44 6.28
N ALA A 50 1.73 -0.84 6.07
CA ALA A 50 0.64 -1.53 6.74
C ALA A 50 0.83 -1.55 8.27
N ALA A 51 2.05 -1.80 8.75
CA ALA A 51 2.38 -1.79 10.18
C ALA A 51 2.26 -0.39 10.81
N LYS A 52 2.60 0.68 10.08
CA LYS A 52 2.38 2.06 10.53
C LYS A 52 0.89 2.39 10.54
N THR A 53 0.17 2.06 9.48
CA THR A 53 -1.25 2.43 9.38
C THR A 53 -2.14 1.62 10.30
N THR A 54 -1.83 0.35 10.59
CA THR A 54 -2.57 -0.42 11.61
C THR A 54 -2.35 0.12 13.02
N ARG A 55 -1.20 0.75 13.30
CA ARG A 55 -0.92 1.43 14.57
C ARG A 55 -1.62 2.79 14.69
N TYR A 56 -2.04 3.36 13.56
CA TYR A 56 -2.82 4.60 13.46
C TYR A 56 -4.31 4.37 13.16
N ALA A 57 -4.81 3.12 13.25
CA ALA A 57 -6.25 2.90 13.28
C ALA A 57 -6.81 3.73 14.47
N PRO A 58 -7.69 4.71 14.24
CA PRO A 58 -8.19 5.54 15.32
C PRO A 58 -8.89 4.61 16.31
N ALA A 59 -8.53 4.75 17.59
CA ALA A 59 -9.31 4.24 18.70
C ALA A 59 -10.70 4.89 18.64
N SER A 60 -11.60 4.36 17.83
CA SER A 60 -12.97 4.86 17.70
C SER A 60 -13.87 3.74 17.22
N ARG A 61 -14.18 2.83 18.14
CA ARG A 61 -15.54 2.33 18.32
C ARG A 61 -15.68 1.81 19.76
N ARG A 62 -15.94 2.73 20.69
CA ARG A 62 -16.68 2.44 21.92
C ARG A 62 -17.92 3.32 21.84
N GLU A 63 -19.01 2.73 21.37
CA GLU A 63 -20.37 3.15 21.71
C GLU A 63 -20.90 2.13 22.71
#